data_AF-A0A942C5K5-F1
#
_entry.id   AF-A0A942C5K5-F1
#
_cell.length_a   1.000
_cell.length_b   1.000
_cell.length_c   1.000
_cell.angle_alpha   90.00
_cell.angle_beta   90.00
_cell.angle_gamma   90.00
#
_symmetry.space_group_name_H-M   'P 1'
#
loop_
_entity.id
_entity.type
_entity.pdbx_description
1 polymer ?
#
loop_
_entity_poly.entity_id
_entity_poly.type
_entity_poly.pdbx_seq_one_letter_code
_entity_poly.pdbx_strand_id
1 'polypeptide(L)'
;MSEILPVRQNKKHRLLTAEAFAKLLACLDADREQAASRYEHLRLSLISYFSVRGAIDPNELADDTLNRVAYRLAEGQVIQANDPIYYTLAVARNVWREQLALPYKNVPLTDLTAEVPSQIVSPEALLLEFEQRLQTEQKFDCLAHCIAQLSATDRDLLTEYHQGQGHANSQNRQAMAQRFGVTLGSLRNRISRIRDRVSKCLQACLDHERKV
;
A
#
# COMPACT_ATOMS: atom_id res chain seq x y z
N MET A 1 40.40 -27.53 23.03
CA MET A 1 40.77 -26.82 21.78
C MET A 1 39.49 -26.43 21.06
N SER A 2 38.86 -25.35 21.52
CA SER A 2 37.64 -24.80 20.92
C SER A 2 38.03 -23.85 19.79
N GLU A 3 37.93 -24.33 18.56
CA GLU A 3 38.09 -23.54 17.35
C GLU A 3 36.98 -22.49 17.26
N ILE A 4 37.38 -21.23 17.40
CA ILE A 4 36.55 -20.07 17.11
C ILE A 4 36.39 -20.02 15.58
N LEU A 5 35.22 -20.43 15.07
CA LEU A 5 34.89 -20.25 13.66
C LEU A 5 34.87 -18.75 13.31
N PRO A 6 35.34 -18.36 12.11
CA PRO A 6 35.49 -16.98 11.73
C PRO A 6 34.13 -16.31 11.54
N VAL A 7 33.85 -15.30 12.36
CA VAL A 7 32.74 -14.37 12.16
C VAL A 7 32.94 -13.69 10.81
N ARG A 8 32.08 -13.99 9.83
CA ARG A 8 32.05 -13.28 8.55
C ARG A 8 31.94 -11.79 8.83
N GLN A 9 32.94 -11.04 8.39
CA GLN A 9 33.01 -9.60 8.60
C GLN A 9 31.73 -8.93 8.09
N ASN A 10 31.07 -8.24 9.03
CA ASN A 10 29.90 -7.42 8.83
C ASN A 10 30.11 -6.50 7.62
N LYS A 11 29.34 -6.66 6.55
CA LYS A 11 29.29 -5.65 5.47
C LYS A 11 28.73 -4.38 6.11
N LYS A 12 29.64 -3.46 6.43
CA LYS A 12 29.45 -2.10 6.94
C LYS A 12 27.99 -1.66 6.86
N HIS A 13 27.35 -1.55 8.02
CA HIS A 13 26.20 -0.69 8.24
C HIS A 13 26.63 0.72 7.83
N ARG A 14 26.46 1.07 6.55
CA ARG A 14 26.79 2.39 6.03
C ARG A 14 25.71 3.31 6.59
N LEU A 15 26.03 4.04 7.66
CA LEU A 15 25.15 5.06 8.22
C LEU A 15 24.69 6.02 7.11
N LEU A 16 23.40 6.26 6.97
CA LEU A 16 22.84 7.08 5.89
C LEU A 16 23.44 8.49 5.89
N THR A 17 23.97 8.95 4.75
CA THR A 17 24.40 10.34 4.59
C THR A 17 23.22 11.23 4.23
N ALA A 18 23.25 12.49 4.66
CA ALA A 18 22.21 13.47 4.34
C ALA A 18 22.02 13.64 2.82
N GLU A 19 23.10 13.55 2.04
CA GLU A 19 23.05 13.62 0.57
C GLU A 19 22.33 12.42 -0.04
N ALA A 20 22.65 11.20 0.42
CA ALA A 20 21.99 9.99 -0.07
C ALA A 20 20.50 9.99 0.30
N PHE A 21 20.16 10.47 1.50
CA PHE A 21 18.77 10.61 1.94
C PHE A 21 18.01 11.64 1.10
N ALA A 22 18.61 12.79 0.79
CA ALA A 22 18.00 13.79 -0.07
C ALA A 22 17.71 13.25 -1.48
N LYS A 23 18.62 12.44 -2.04
CA LYS A 23 18.41 11.76 -3.33
C LYS A 23 17.29 10.72 -3.28
N LEU A 24 17.14 10.01 -2.17
CA LEU A 24 16.01 9.11 -1.94
C LEU A 24 14.68 9.89 -1.93
N LEU A 25 14.59 10.97 -1.15
CA LEU A 25 13.37 11.79 -1.09
C LEU A 25 13.01 12.38 -2.44
N ALA A 26 13.98 12.94 -3.16
CA ALA A 26 13.77 13.49 -4.50
C ALA A 26 13.33 12.43 -5.54
N CYS A 27 13.67 11.16 -5.32
CA CYS A 27 13.19 10.05 -6.14
C CYS A 27 11.73 9.68 -5.84
N LEU A 28 11.24 9.95 -4.62
CA LEU A 28 9.89 9.62 -4.20
C LEU A 28 8.88 10.68 -4.64
N ASP A 29 9.24 11.96 -4.48
CA ASP A 29 8.44 13.07 -4.96
C ASP A 29 9.28 14.34 -5.14
N ALA A 30 8.83 15.25 -6.00
CA ALA A 30 9.44 16.57 -6.16
C ALA A 30 9.03 17.53 -5.05
N ASP A 31 7.81 17.38 -4.51
CA ASP A 31 7.35 18.14 -3.35
C ASP A 31 7.88 17.52 -2.05
N ARG A 32 8.39 18.36 -1.15
CA ARG A 32 9.06 17.90 0.06
C ARG A 32 8.09 17.23 1.05
N GLU A 33 6.87 17.73 1.18
CA GLU A 33 5.89 17.16 2.10
C GLU A 33 5.35 15.83 1.57
N GLN A 34 5.08 15.77 0.25
CA GLN A 34 4.69 14.52 -0.41
C GLN A 34 5.81 13.48 -0.34
N ALA A 35 7.06 13.87 -0.57
CA ALA A 35 8.21 12.97 -0.44
C ALA A 35 8.33 12.40 0.97
N ALA A 36 8.12 13.22 2.00
CA ALA A 36 8.14 12.77 3.40
C ALA A 36 7.00 11.78 3.71
N SER A 37 5.79 12.06 3.22
CA SER A 37 4.65 11.16 3.38
C SER A 37 4.88 9.81 2.68
N ARG A 38 5.36 9.84 1.43
CA ARG A 38 5.69 8.63 0.65
C ARG A 38 6.83 7.84 1.28
N TYR A 39 7.83 8.52 1.84
CA TYR A 39 8.91 7.89 2.59
C TYR A 39 8.39 7.12 3.81
N GLU A 40 7.53 7.76 4.62
CA GLU A 40 6.99 7.09 5.81
C GLU A 40 6.06 5.94 5.44
N HIS A 41 5.25 6.08 4.39
CA HIS A 41 4.48 4.97 3.83
C HIS A 41 5.37 3.80 3.41
N LEU A 42 6.45 4.07 2.68
CA LEU A 42 7.39 3.04 2.24
C LEU A 42 8.07 2.35 3.42
N ARG A 43 8.48 3.11 4.44
CA ARG A 43 9.09 2.58 5.67
C ARG A 43 8.13 1.67 6.43
N LEU A 44 6.88 2.09 6.63
CA LEU A 44 5.86 1.27 7.29
C LEU A 44 5.54 0.00 6.50
N SER A 45 5.50 0.07 5.16
CA SER A 45 5.34 -1.11 4.30
C SER A 45 6.51 -2.09 4.42
N LEU A 46 7.75 -1.60 4.56
CA LEU A 46 8.92 -2.44 4.77
C LEU A 46 8.93 -3.09 6.16
N ILE A 47 8.60 -2.34 7.21
CA ILE A 47 8.44 -2.89 8.56
C ILE A 47 7.42 -4.01 8.54
N SER A 48 6.25 -3.77 7.92
CA SER A 48 5.23 -4.79 7.70
C SER A 48 5.77 -6.02 6.95
N TYR A 49 6.48 -5.80 5.84
CA TYR A 49 7.09 -6.86 5.04
C TYR A 49 8.05 -7.77 5.84
N PHE A 50 8.87 -7.20 6.74
CA PHE A 50 9.79 -7.98 7.56
C PHE A 50 9.11 -8.61 8.79
N SER A 51 8.14 -7.92 9.40
CA SER A 51 7.33 -8.44 10.52
C SER A 51 6.59 -9.72 10.14
N VAL A 52 5.94 -9.73 8.97
CA VAL A 52 5.25 -10.90 8.40
C VAL A 52 6.20 -12.09 8.23
N ARG A 53 7.49 -11.85 8.06
CA ARG A 53 8.48 -12.91 7.86
C ARG A 53 9.13 -13.38 9.16
N GLY A 54 8.71 -12.86 10.30
CA GLY A 54 9.25 -13.22 11.61
C GLY A 54 10.65 -12.64 11.85
N ALA A 55 10.97 -11.49 11.25
CA ALA A 55 12.20 -10.79 11.59
C ALA A 55 12.22 -10.44 13.08
N ILE A 56 13.37 -10.65 13.73
CA ILE A 56 13.59 -10.30 15.15
C ILE A 56 13.49 -8.79 15.35
N ASP A 57 14.08 -8.01 14.43
CA ASP A 57 13.96 -6.56 14.38
C ASP A 57 13.52 -6.09 12.98
N PRO A 58 12.21 -6.01 12.72
CA PRO A 58 11.68 -5.53 11.45
C PRO A 58 12.03 -4.07 11.13
N ASN A 59 12.24 -3.24 12.16
CA ASN A 59 12.59 -1.82 11.98
C ASN A 59 14.01 -1.68 11.47
N GLU A 60 14.95 -2.40 12.07
CA GLU A 60 16.36 -2.40 11.63
C GLU A 60 16.49 -2.87 10.17
N LEU A 61 15.72 -3.88 9.76
CA LEU A 61 15.74 -4.37 8.37
C LEU A 61 15.10 -3.40 7.37
N ALA A 62 14.04 -2.69 7.80
CA ALA A 62 13.45 -1.63 7.00
C ALA A 62 14.45 -0.49 6.78
N ASP A 63 15.13 -0.05 7.85
CA ASP A 63 16.15 1.01 7.78
C ASP A 63 17.36 0.57 6.94
N ASP A 64 17.85 -0.67 7.09
CA ASP A 64 18.93 -1.21 6.23
C ASP A 64 18.52 -1.22 4.74
N THR A 65 17.27 -1.60 4.46
CA THR A 65 16.74 -1.57 3.10
C THR A 65 16.74 -0.16 2.51
N LEU A 66 16.20 0.82 3.24
CA LEU A 66 16.14 2.21 2.80
C LEU A 66 17.54 2.81 2.62
N ASN A 67 18.47 2.50 3.52
CA ASN A 67 19.86 2.91 3.42
C ASN A 67 20.50 2.38 2.13
N ARG A 68 20.32 1.09 1.82
CA ARG A 68 20.84 0.48 0.59
C ARG A 68 20.27 1.15 -0.65
N VAL A 69 18.98 1.47 -0.69
CA VAL A 69 18.37 2.19 -1.82
C VAL A 69 18.95 3.59 -1.96
N ALA A 70 19.03 4.35 -0.86
CA ALA A 70 19.58 5.70 -0.87
C ALA A 70 21.02 5.73 -1.41
N TYR A 71 21.86 4.76 -1.02
CA TYR A 71 23.22 4.65 -1.53
C TYR A 71 23.29 4.32 -3.02
N ARG A 72 22.43 3.41 -3.49
CA ARG A 72 22.37 3.05 -4.92
C ARG A 72 21.97 4.26 -5.78
N LEU A 73 21.03 5.07 -5.31
CA LEU A 73 20.66 6.34 -5.93
C LEU A 73 21.82 7.35 -5.88
N ALA A 74 22.53 7.45 -4.75
CA ALA A 74 23.68 8.33 -4.61
C ALA A 74 24.83 7.98 -5.55
N GLU A 75 25.05 6.68 -5.81
CA GLU A 75 26.02 6.13 -6.78
C GLU A 75 25.58 6.32 -8.25
N GLY A 76 24.43 6.94 -8.51
CA GLY A 76 23.95 7.28 -9.85
C GLY A 76 23.12 6.18 -10.52
N GLN A 77 22.64 5.19 -9.76
CA GLN A 77 21.77 4.16 -10.32
C GLN A 77 20.42 4.75 -10.73
N VAL A 78 20.10 4.64 -12.02
CA VAL A 78 18.78 5.02 -12.54
C VAL A 78 17.79 3.91 -12.23
N ILE A 79 16.78 4.21 -11.40
CA ILE A 79 15.67 3.28 -11.17
C ILE A 79 14.80 3.28 -12.44
N GLN A 80 14.95 2.24 -13.26
CA GLN A 80 14.19 2.05 -14.50
C GLN A 80 12.74 1.58 -14.26
N ALA A 81 12.38 1.26 -13.01
CA ALA A 81 11.01 0.89 -12.67
C ALA A 81 10.13 2.14 -12.67
N ASN A 82 8.93 2.03 -13.26
CA ASN A 82 7.93 3.10 -13.27
C ASN A 82 7.54 3.59 -11.86
N ASP A 83 7.82 2.79 -10.82
CA ASP A 83 7.64 3.17 -9.42
C ASP A 83 8.87 2.76 -8.56
N PRO A 84 9.50 3.70 -7.80
CA PRO A 84 10.55 3.43 -6.82
C PRO A 84 10.22 2.36 -5.77
N ILE A 85 8.93 2.09 -5.53
CA ILE A 85 8.45 1.07 -4.60
C ILE A 85 8.93 -0.33 -5.03
N TYR A 86 8.83 -0.67 -6.32
CA TYR A 86 9.21 -2.01 -6.80
C TYR A 86 10.70 -2.28 -6.64
N TYR A 87 11.53 -1.27 -6.90
CA TYR A 87 12.97 -1.37 -6.68
C TYR A 87 13.29 -1.58 -5.19
N THR A 88 12.64 -0.81 -4.32
CA THR A 88 12.82 -0.91 -2.87
C THR A 88 12.43 -2.30 -2.34
N LEU A 89 11.31 -2.86 -2.80
CA LEU A 89 10.89 -4.22 -2.44
C LEU A 89 11.87 -5.29 -2.95
N ALA A 90 12.50 -5.09 -4.11
CA ALA A 90 13.53 -5.99 -4.60
C ALA A 90 14.78 -5.97 -3.70
N VAL A 91 15.17 -4.79 -3.19
CA VAL A 91 16.24 -4.66 -2.19
C VAL A 91 15.83 -5.33 -0.88
N ALA A 92 14.60 -5.12 -0.40
CA ALA A 92 14.07 -5.76 0.82
C ALA A 92 14.13 -7.30 0.75
N ARG A 93 13.81 -7.88 -0.42
CA ARG A 93 13.95 -9.32 -0.68
C ARG A 93 15.39 -9.81 -0.53
N ASN A 94 16.36 -9.02 -0.98
CA ASN A 94 17.77 -9.38 -0.83
C ASN A 94 18.25 -9.25 0.62
N VAL A 95 17.84 -8.19 1.32
CA VAL A 95 18.10 -8.02 2.76
C VAL A 95 17.54 -9.21 3.56
N TRP A 96 16.32 -9.64 3.25
CA TRP A 96 15.72 -10.82 3.89
C TRP A 96 16.51 -12.11 3.64
N ARG A 97 16.98 -12.34 2.41
CA ARG A 97 17.81 -13.51 2.09
C ARG A 97 19.14 -13.48 2.84
N GLU A 98 19.75 -12.31 3.00
CA GLU A 98 20.97 -12.14 3.78
C GLU A 98 20.71 -12.45 5.26
N GLN A 99 19.59 -11.99 5.82
CA GLN A 99 19.18 -12.29 7.20
C GLN A 99 18.98 -13.79 7.43
N LEU A 100 18.29 -14.49 6.53
CA LEU A 100 18.12 -15.95 6.61
C LEU A 100 19.44 -16.72 6.49
N ALA A 101 20.46 -16.13 5.85
CA ALA A 101 21.78 -16.73 5.71
C ALA A 101 22.69 -16.48 6.92
N LEU A 102 22.27 -15.66 7.89
CA LEU A 102 23.01 -15.48 9.14
C LEU A 102 22.87 -16.74 10.00
N PRO A 103 23.97 -17.25 10.58
CA PRO A 103 23.88 -18.32 11.56
C PRO A 103 23.12 -17.78 12.77
N TYR A 104 21.86 -18.20 12.96
CA TYR A 104 21.09 -17.85 14.15
C TYR A 104 21.91 -18.21 15.39
N LYS A 105 22.20 -17.21 16.24
CA LYS A 105 22.60 -17.48 17.63
C LYS A 105 21.41 -18.16 18.27
N ASN A 106 21.47 -19.47 18.46
CA ASN A 106 20.50 -20.18 19.28
C ASN A 106 20.53 -19.54 20.67
N VAL A 107 19.51 -18.76 21.02
CA VAL A 107 19.34 -18.24 22.38
C VAL A 107 18.62 -19.35 23.16
N PRO A 108 19.13 -19.76 24.33
CA PRO A 108 18.47 -20.75 25.17
C PRO A 108 17.03 -20.32 25.48
N LEU A 109 16.09 -21.25 25.39
CA LEU A 109 14.66 -21.02 25.62
C LEU A 109 14.36 -20.45 27.02
N THR A 110 15.28 -20.61 27.97
CA THR A 110 15.21 -20.14 29.35
C THR A 110 15.34 -18.62 29.53
N ASP A 111 15.81 -17.88 28.53
CA ASP A 111 15.96 -16.40 28.61
C ASP A 111 14.75 -15.63 28.05
N LEU A 112 13.68 -16.31 27.63
CA LEU A 112 12.46 -15.66 27.13
C LEU A 112 11.58 -15.17 28.28
N THR A 113 11.97 -14.09 28.96
CA THR A 113 11.07 -13.31 29.82
C THR A 113 10.47 -12.17 29.01
N ALA A 114 9.43 -12.45 28.23
CA ALA A 114 8.62 -11.38 27.65
C ALA A 114 7.16 -11.85 27.61
N GLU A 115 6.30 -11.14 28.35
CA GLU A 115 4.86 -11.16 28.14
C GLU A 115 4.61 -10.82 26.67
N VAL A 116 4.30 -11.84 25.88
CA VAL A 116 4.01 -11.68 24.45
C VAL A 116 2.70 -10.90 24.36
N PRO A 117 2.67 -9.70 23.73
CA PRO A 117 1.41 -9.01 23.48
C PRO A 117 0.51 -9.94 22.66
N SER A 118 -0.70 -10.18 23.16
CA SER A 118 -1.64 -11.22 22.72
C SER A 118 -2.29 -10.96 21.34
N GLN A 119 -1.69 -10.14 20.48
CA GLN A 119 -2.15 -9.88 19.12
C GLN A 119 -0.99 -9.91 18.13
N ILE A 120 -0.32 -11.06 18.02
CA ILE A 120 0.48 -11.36 16.85
C ILE A 120 -0.52 -11.64 15.71
N VAL A 121 -0.84 -10.62 14.92
CA VAL A 121 -1.59 -10.80 13.67
C VAL A 121 -0.78 -11.74 12.79
N SER A 122 -1.39 -12.85 12.36
CA SER A 122 -0.70 -13.83 11.52
C SER A 122 -0.14 -13.16 10.26
N PRO A 123 1.08 -13.49 9.84
CA PRO A 123 1.65 -13.14 8.54
C PRO A 123 0.66 -13.25 7.36
N GLU A 124 -0.15 -14.31 7.36
CA GLU A 124 -1.15 -14.57 6.31
C GLU A 124 -2.32 -13.59 6.35
N ALA A 125 -2.74 -13.18 7.56
CA ALA A 125 -3.82 -12.21 7.74
C ALA A 125 -3.41 -10.81 7.26
N LEU A 126 -2.14 -10.42 7.48
CA LEU A 126 -1.62 -9.12 7.06
C LEU A 126 -1.40 -9.03 5.53
N LEU A 127 -0.91 -10.12 4.91
CA LEU A 127 -0.79 -10.24 3.46
C LEU A 127 -2.15 -10.15 2.77
N LEU A 128 -3.14 -10.86 3.32
CA LEU A 128 -4.51 -10.80 2.84
C LEU A 128 -5.09 -9.39 2.97
N GLU A 129 -4.85 -8.71 4.09
CA GLU A 129 -5.28 -7.31 4.28
C GLU A 129 -4.62 -6.37 3.25
N PHE A 130 -3.32 -6.53 3.00
CA PHE A 130 -2.61 -5.73 1.99
C PHE A 130 -3.14 -5.96 0.57
N GLU A 131 -3.33 -7.22 0.18
CA GLU A 131 -3.93 -7.57 -1.12
C GLU A 131 -5.35 -7.03 -1.25
N GLN A 132 -6.15 -7.11 -0.18
CA GLN A 132 -7.50 -6.54 -0.14
C GLN A 132 -7.47 -5.01 -0.30
N ARG A 133 -6.53 -4.33 0.34
CA ARG A 133 -6.34 -2.88 0.20
C ARG A 133 -5.95 -2.50 -1.22
N LEU A 134 -4.97 -3.19 -1.81
CA LEU A 134 -4.55 -2.94 -3.19
C LEU A 134 -5.70 -3.21 -4.18
N GLN A 135 -6.43 -4.31 -4.02
CA GLN A 135 -7.62 -4.58 -4.83
C GLN A 135 -8.71 -3.53 -4.63
N THR A 136 -8.83 -2.97 -3.43
CA THR A 136 -9.79 -1.90 -3.13
C THR A 136 -9.38 -0.60 -3.81
N GLU A 137 -8.10 -0.23 -3.76
CA GLU A 137 -7.53 0.93 -4.46
C GLU A 137 -7.73 0.82 -5.98
N GLN A 138 -7.39 -0.33 -6.59
CA GLN A 138 -7.65 -0.59 -8.02
C GLN A 138 -9.13 -0.48 -8.39
N LYS A 139 -10.03 -1.00 -7.54
CA LYS A 139 -11.48 -0.85 -7.73
C LYS A 139 -11.92 0.60 -7.64
N PHE A 140 -11.34 1.39 -6.74
CA PHE A 140 -11.63 2.81 -6.62
C PHE A 140 -11.15 3.59 -7.85
N ASP A 141 -9.96 3.30 -8.37
CA ASP A 141 -9.43 3.95 -9.58
C ASP A 141 -10.30 3.65 -10.80
N CYS A 142 -10.64 2.38 -11.01
CA CYS A 142 -11.58 1.99 -12.07
C CYS A 142 -12.97 2.63 -11.87
N LEU A 143 -13.46 2.71 -10.64
CA LEU A 143 -14.75 3.36 -10.34
C LEU A 143 -14.71 4.86 -10.65
N ALA A 144 -13.65 5.56 -10.22
CA ALA A 144 -13.46 6.98 -10.50
C ALA A 144 -13.40 7.24 -12.00
N HIS A 145 -12.65 6.42 -12.75
CA HIS A 145 -12.60 6.44 -14.20
C HIS A 145 -13.99 6.26 -14.83
N CYS A 146 -14.75 5.25 -14.40
CA CYS A 146 -16.08 4.97 -14.94
C CYS A 146 -17.13 6.04 -14.61
N ILE A 147 -17.04 6.67 -13.44
CA ILE A 147 -17.91 7.81 -13.09
C ILE A 147 -17.55 9.04 -13.92
N ALA A 148 -16.26 9.26 -14.23
CA ALA A 148 -15.82 10.37 -15.07
C ALA A 148 -16.37 10.27 -16.51
N GLN A 149 -16.59 9.06 -17.03
CA GLN A 149 -17.20 8.82 -18.35
C GLN A 149 -18.72 9.10 -18.40
N LEU A 150 -19.39 9.25 -17.26
CA LEU A 150 -20.81 9.59 -17.24
C LEU A 150 -21.03 11.03 -17.72
N SER A 151 -22.22 11.29 -18.28
CA SER A 151 -22.66 12.67 -18.53
C SER A 151 -22.72 13.46 -17.22
N ALA A 152 -22.51 14.77 -17.27
CA ALA A 152 -22.56 15.63 -16.08
C ALA A 152 -23.87 15.44 -15.31
N THR A 153 -24.99 15.41 -16.03
CA THR A 153 -26.33 15.18 -15.45
C THR A 153 -26.44 13.83 -14.76
N ASP A 154 -25.92 12.74 -15.34
CA ASP A 154 -26.02 11.41 -14.73
C ASP A 154 -25.06 11.24 -13.55
N ARG A 155 -23.89 11.89 -13.59
CA ARG A 155 -22.95 11.93 -12.47
C ARG A 155 -23.53 12.69 -11.28
N ASP A 156 -24.08 13.88 -11.52
CA ASP A 156 -24.71 14.69 -10.46
C ASP A 156 -25.89 13.95 -9.83
N LEU A 157 -26.73 13.33 -10.68
CA LEU A 157 -27.86 12.52 -10.22
C LEU A 157 -27.40 11.32 -9.37
N LEU A 158 -26.35 10.62 -9.78
CA LEU A 158 -25.79 9.49 -9.04
C LEU A 158 -25.20 9.93 -7.70
N THR A 159 -24.37 10.98 -7.70
CA THR A 159 -23.73 11.51 -6.49
C THR A 159 -24.77 11.99 -5.49
N GLU A 160 -25.73 12.80 -5.92
CA GLU A 160 -26.78 13.33 -5.05
C GLU A 160 -27.64 12.18 -4.47
N TYR A 161 -27.93 11.14 -5.26
CA TYR A 161 -28.73 9.99 -4.81
C TYR A 161 -28.06 9.22 -3.66
N HIS A 162 -26.74 9.29 -3.57
CA HIS A 162 -25.94 8.64 -2.54
C HIS A 162 -25.55 9.56 -1.37
N GLN A 163 -25.89 10.85 -1.40
CA GLN A 163 -25.65 11.77 -0.29
C GLN A 163 -26.57 11.47 0.90
N GLY A 164 -25.96 11.19 2.07
CA GLY A 164 -26.63 10.97 3.35
C GLY A 164 -26.53 9.53 3.89
N GLN A 165 -26.78 9.34 5.19
CA GLN A 165 -26.78 8.02 5.86
C GLN A 165 -28.16 7.72 6.48
N GLY A 166 -28.58 6.45 6.46
CA GLY A 166 -29.82 6.00 7.12
C GLY A 166 -31.10 6.71 6.65
N HIS A 167 -31.93 7.15 7.60
CA HIS A 167 -33.22 7.81 7.34
C HIS A 167 -33.11 9.10 6.51
N ALA A 168 -31.99 9.83 6.61
CA ALA A 168 -31.74 11.03 5.82
C ALA A 168 -31.71 10.73 4.31
N ASN A 169 -31.29 9.52 3.93
CA ASN A 169 -31.18 9.09 2.53
C ASN A 169 -32.57 8.86 1.89
N SER A 170 -33.57 8.45 2.68
CA SER A 170 -34.95 8.30 2.18
C SER A 170 -35.61 9.64 1.90
N GLN A 171 -35.46 10.61 2.81
CA GLN A 171 -36.00 11.96 2.64
C GLN A 171 -35.32 12.68 1.46
N ASN A 172 -34.00 12.54 1.34
CA ASN A 172 -33.25 13.13 0.23
C ASN A 172 -33.75 12.61 -1.13
N ARG A 173 -33.96 11.30 -1.27
CA ARG A 173 -34.50 10.71 -2.51
C ARG A 173 -35.93 11.15 -2.83
N GLN A 174 -36.77 11.38 -1.81
CA GLN A 174 -38.11 11.95 -2.00
C GLN A 174 -38.05 13.40 -2.46
N ALA A 175 -37.22 14.24 -1.82
CA ALA A 175 -37.02 15.63 -2.22
C ALA A 175 -36.46 15.71 -3.66
N MET A 176 -35.54 14.83 -4.00
CA MET A 176 -34.97 14.71 -5.35
C MET A 176 -36.06 14.38 -6.39
N ALA A 177 -36.89 13.37 -6.11
CA ALA A 177 -37.99 13.00 -7.00
C ALA A 177 -38.97 14.18 -7.22
N GLN A 178 -39.31 14.91 -6.15
CA GLN A 178 -40.14 16.12 -6.23
C GLN A 178 -39.48 17.22 -7.07
N ARG A 179 -38.19 17.50 -6.84
CA ARG A 179 -37.44 18.54 -7.56
C ARG A 179 -37.32 18.26 -9.06
N PHE A 180 -37.16 16.99 -9.43
CA PHE A 180 -37.11 16.56 -10.83
C PHE A 180 -38.50 16.33 -11.46
N GLY A 181 -39.58 16.47 -10.71
CA GLY A 181 -40.94 16.25 -11.20
C GLY A 181 -41.22 14.79 -11.61
N VAL A 182 -40.52 13.84 -11.02
CA VAL A 182 -40.63 12.40 -11.35
C VAL A 182 -41.11 11.60 -10.15
N THR A 183 -41.67 10.41 -10.41
CA THR A 183 -41.97 9.47 -9.33
C THR A 183 -40.68 8.88 -8.75
N LEU A 184 -40.72 8.51 -7.48
CA LEU A 184 -39.60 7.84 -6.81
C LEU A 184 -39.17 6.54 -7.52
N GLY A 185 -40.14 5.82 -8.11
CA GLY A 185 -39.88 4.65 -8.95
C GLY A 185 -39.11 4.97 -10.22
N SER A 186 -39.47 6.07 -10.90
CA SER A 186 -38.74 6.55 -12.09
C SER A 186 -37.31 6.95 -11.75
N LEU A 187 -37.11 7.67 -10.63
CA LEU A 187 -35.78 8.02 -10.13
C LEU A 187 -34.93 6.77 -9.87
N ARG A 188 -35.48 5.76 -9.16
CA ARG A 188 -34.80 4.48 -8.91
C ARG A 188 -34.44 3.75 -10.19
N ASN A 189 -35.34 3.70 -11.17
CA ASN A 189 -35.09 3.06 -12.46
C ASN A 189 -33.97 3.76 -13.23
N ARG A 190 -33.93 5.10 -13.22
CA ARG A 190 -32.86 5.87 -13.85
C ARG A 190 -31.51 5.61 -13.19
N ILE A 191 -31.47 5.60 -11.87
CA ILE A 191 -30.26 5.25 -11.10
C ILE A 191 -29.82 3.81 -11.38
N SER A 192 -30.75 2.86 -11.49
CA SER A 192 -30.43 1.47 -11.83
C SER A 192 -29.69 1.38 -13.17
N ARG A 193 -30.18 2.07 -14.21
CA ARG A 193 -29.53 2.09 -15.53
C ARG A 193 -28.15 2.76 -15.48
N ILE A 194 -27.99 3.81 -14.67
CA ILE A 194 -26.67 4.44 -14.46
C ILE A 194 -25.71 3.43 -13.82
N ARG A 195 -26.13 2.74 -12.76
CA ARG A 195 -25.34 1.69 -12.10
C ARG A 195 -25.00 0.54 -13.04
N ASP A 196 -25.92 0.12 -13.90
CA ASP A 196 -25.66 -0.93 -14.89
C ASP A 196 -24.55 -0.54 -15.86
N ARG A 197 -24.51 0.72 -16.30
CA ARG A 197 -23.42 1.23 -17.16
C ARG A 197 -22.09 1.29 -16.41
N VAL A 198 -22.09 1.83 -15.19
CA VAL A 198 -20.89 1.90 -14.35
C VAL A 198 -20.36 0.49 -14.05
N SER A 199 -21.24 -0.46 -13.75
CA SER A 199 -20.89 -1.86 -13.48
C SER A 199 -20.21 -2.52 -14.68
N LYS A 200 -20.76 -2.34 -15.89
CA LYS A 200 -20.15 -2.87 -17.12
C LYS A 200 -18.77 -2.25 -17.40
N CYS A 201 -18.64 -0.93 -17.20
CA CYS A 201 -17.35 -0.25 -17.33
C CYS A 201 -16.33 -0.76 -16.29
N LEU A 202 -16.75 -0.90 -15.03
CA LEU A 202 -15.92 -1.38 -13.93
C LEU A 202 -15.41 -2.79 -14.20
N GLN A 203 -16.26 -3.69 -14.69
CA GLN A 203 -15.85 -5.04 -15.10
C GLN A 203 -14.79 -5.00 -16.20
N ALA A 204 -15.01 -4.22 -17.27
CA ALA A 204 -14.06 -4.11 -18.36
C ALA A 204 -12.71 -3.51 -17.93
N CYS A 205 -12.72 -2.53 -17.02
CA CYS A 205 -11.52 -1.92 -16.45
C CYS A 205 -10.72 -2.92 -15.60
N LEU A 206 -11.39 -3.60 -14.67
CA LEU A 206 -10.75 -4.60 -13.80
C LEU A 206 -10.20 -5.79 -14.60
N ASP A 207 -10.89 -6.22 -15.66
CA ASP A 207 -10.41 -7.28 -16.56
C ASP A 207 -9.18 -6.87 -17.38
N HIS A 208 -8.99 -5.57 -17.62
CA HIS A 208 -7.80 -5.03 -18.28
C HIS A 208 -6.61 -4.99 -17.32
N GLU A 209 -6.80 -4.44 -16.11
CA GLU A 209 -5.78 -4.37 -15.05
C GLU A 209 -5.27 -5.76 -14.63
N ARG A 210 -6.09 -6.82 -14.73
CA ARG A 210 -5.68 -8.20 -14.40
C ARG A 210 -4.82 -8.88 -15.47
N LYS A 211 -4.70 -8.29 -16.66
CA LYS A 211 -3.94 -8.83 -17.81
C LYS A 211 -2.60 -8.15 -18.05
N VAL A 212 -2.38 -6.99 -17.44
CA VAL A 212 -1.13 -6.21 -17.45
C VAL A 212 -0.24 -6.69 -16.31
#